data_AF-A0A8B9BN57-F1
#
_entry.id   AF-A0A8B9BN57-F1
#
_cell.length_a   1.000
_cell.length_b   1.000
_cell.length_c   1.000
_cell.angle_alpha   90.00
_cell.angle_beta   90.00
_cell.angle_gamma   90.00
#
_symmetry.space_group_name_H-M   'P 1'
#
loop_
_entity.id
_entity.type
_entity.pdbx_description
1 polymer ?
#
loop_
_entity_poly.entity_id
_entity_poly.type
_entity_poly.pdbx_seq_one_letter_code
_entity_poly.pdbx_strand_id
1 'polypeptide(L)'
;MPTREKKLMFGAAFLTSVLSFVIICAVLGTQRWISSTVDFSQTNGTISVTVTYGLFSGTSGHPPSCSLSVAETLNSTRTKGINVTIIVLLVLSLLSSLLSSGFTFTNAVSNPYQTFLGPIGVYTWNAIGGFFTLVVMILFAVNVQGNNLSVELATKCASIQLNHTKSEHNYDYSYWILLLHILFSCGTIVIICFYSCARYSKKKEQERPIENASKDVILF
;
A
#
# COMPACT_ATOMS: atom_id res chain seq x y z
N MET A 1 -3.20 -36.00 -2.42
CA MET A 1 -4.17 -34.89 -2.38
C MET A 1 -3.64 -33.76 -1.49
N PRO A 2 -3.94 -32.47 -1.77
CA PRO A 2 -3.62 -31.39 -0.83
C PRO A 2 -4.43 -31.59 0.45
N THR A 3 -3.81 -31.47 1.63
CA THR A 3 -4.51 -31.57 2.92
C THR A 3 -5.55 -30.46 3.06
N ARG A 4 -6.68 -30.73 3.74
CA ARG A 4 -7.72 -29.71 4.00
C ARG A 4 -7.15 -28.44 4.65
N GLU A 5 -6.20 -28.60 5.58
CA GLU A 5 -5.47 -27.51 6.22
C GLU A 5 -4.73 -26.61 5.21
N LYS A 6 -4.03 -27.19 4.23
CA LYS A 6 -3.32 -26.43 3.20
C LYS A 6 -4.29 -25.57 2.39
N LYS A 7 -5.40 -26.15 1.92
CA LYS A 7 -6.40 -25.43 1.11
C LYS A 7 -7.00 -24.27 1.88
N LEU A 8 -7.31 -24.47 3.17
CA LEU A 8 -7.88 -23.43 4.03
C LEU A 8 -6.89 -22.26 4.22
N MET A 9 -5.64 -22.55 4.60
CA MET A 9 -4.65 -21.50 4.89
C MET A 9 -4.25 -20.72 3.63
N PHE A 10 -4.02 -21.39 2.50
CA PHE A 10 -3.74 -20.69 1.24
C PHE A 10 -4.96 -19.98 0.67
N GLY A 11 -6.18 -20.50 0.90
CA GLY A 11 -7.42 -19.80 0.56
C GLY A 11 -7.59 -18.51 1.37
N ALA A 12 -7.31 -18.54 2.67
CA ALA A 12 -7.33 -17.34 3.51
C ALA A 12 -6.27 -16.32 3.07
N ALA A 13 -5.04 -16.77 2.79
CA ALA A 13 -3.96 -15.93 2.29
C ALA A 13 -4.26 -15.32 0.90
N PHE A 14 -5.01 -16.05 0.06
CA PHE A 14 -5.49 -15.55 -1.22
C PHE A 14 -6.52 -14.43 -1.02
N LEU A 15 -7.50 -14.62 -0.13
CA LEU A 15 -8.49 -13.59 0.18
C LEU A 15 -7.83 -12.30 0.70
N THR A 16 -6.88 -12.41 1.63
CA THR A 16 -6.16 -11.24 2.14
C THR A 16 -5.30 -10.56 1.07
N SER A 17 -4.68 -11.32 0.17
CA SER A 17 -3.93 -10.77 -0.98
C SER A 17 -4.85 -10.04 -1.97
N VAL A 18 -6.03 -10.58 -2.25
CA VAL A 18 -7.03 -9.95 -3.13
C VAL A 18 -7.56 -8.66 -2.50
N LEU A 19 -7.87 -8.67 -1.20
CA LEU A 19 -8.29 -7.45 -0.49
C LEU A 19 -7.20 -6.38 -0.54
N SER A 20 -5.94 -6.78 -0.34
CA SER A 20 -4.77 -5.90 -0.47
C SER A 20 -4.67 -5.26 -1.86
N PHE A 21 -4.90 -6.03 -2.93
CA PHE A 21 -4.95 -5.54 -4.30
C PHE A 21 -6.11 -4.56 -4.54
N VAL A 22 -7.33 -4.91 -4.11
CA VAL A 22 -8.53 -4.06 -4.26
C VAL A 22 -8.34 -2.73 -3.55
N ILE A 23 -7.70 -2.73 -2.38
CA ILE A 23 -7.38 -1.50 -1.66
C ILE A 23 -6.49 -0.57 -2.48
N ILE A 24 -5.39 -1.05 -3.06
CA ILE A 24 -4.51 -0.18 -3.86
C ILE A 24 -5.25 0.37 -5.08
N CYS A 25 -6.11 -0.42 -5.73
CA CYS A 25 -6.98 0.07 -6.81
C CYS A 25 -7.91 1.19 -6.33
N ALA A 26 -8.56 1.02 -5.17
CA ALA A 26 -9.44 2.04 -4.59
C ALA A 26 -8.67 3.32 -4.24
N VAL A 27 -7.47 3.18 -3.68
CA VAL A 27 -6.61 4.30 -3.31
C VAL A 27 -6.11 5.07 -4.53
N LEU A 28 -5.80 4.39 -5.64
CA LEU A 28 -5.46 5.03 -6.92
C LEU A 28 -6.65 5.76 -7.56
N GLY A 29 -7.87 5.22 -7.41
CA GLY A 29 -9.08 5.80 -7.99
C GLY A 29 -9.73 6.92 -7.18
N THR A 30 -9.35 7.08 -5.91
CA THR A 30 -9.96 8.06 -5.00
C THR A 30 -9.33 9.44 -5.13
N GLN A 31 -10.18 10.47 -5.16
CA GLN A 31 -9.78 11.87 -5.33
C GLN A 31 -9.69 12.64 -4.00
N ARG A 32 -9.72 11.92 -2.87
CA ARG A 32 -9.88 12.47 -1.51
C ARG A 32 -8.83 11.88 -0.57
N TRP A 33 -7.56 12.23 -0.78
CA TRP A 33 -6.47 11.80 0.09
C TRP A 33 -6.21 12.79 1.22
N ILE A 34 -6.39 14.07 0.93
CA ILE A 34 -6.16 15.14 1.87
C ILE A 34 -7.09 16.31 1.58
N SER A 35 -7.58 16.92 2.65
CA SER A 35 -8.27 18.20 2.62
C SER A 35 -7.41 19.22 3.35
N SER A 36 -6.95 20.22 2.62
CA SER A 36 -6.09 21.27 3.15
C SER A 36 -6.80 22.62 3.09
N THR A 37 -6.83 23.34 4.21
CA THR A 37 -7.31 24.72 4.26
C THR A 37 -6.10 25.64 4.27
N VAL A 38 -6.02 26.54 3.30
CA VAL A 38 -4.92 27.48 3.13
C VAL A 38 -5.42 28.90 3.29
N ASP A 39 -4.84 29.62 4.25
CA ASP A 39 -5.18 31.01 4.53
C ASP A 39 -4.20 31.95 3.82
N PHE A 40 -4.76 32.87 3.02
CA PHE A 40 -4.03 33.91 2.30
C PHE A 40 -4.32 35.27 2.91
N SER A 41 -3.27 36.06 3.16
CA SER A 41 -3.40 37.43 3.64
C SER A 41 -3.66 38.39 2.48
N GLN A 42 -4.78 39.10 2.48
CA GLN A 42 -5.15 40.13 1.51
C GLN A 42 -5.15 41.52 2.17
N THR A 43 -5.06 42.57 1.37
CA THR A 43 -5.10 43.99 1.82
C THR A 43 -6.29 44.35 2.71
N ASN A 44 -7.42 43.63 2.62
CA ASN A 44 -8.65 43.91 3.38
C ASN A 44 -9.09 42.76 4.31
N GLY A 45 -8.26 41.73 4.54
CA GLY A 45 -8.61 40.59 5.39
C GLY A 45 -7.88 39.30 5.00
N THR A 46 -8.35 38.17 5.50
CA THR A 46 -7.78 36.84 5.21
C THR A 46 -8.78 36.01 4.41
N ILE A 47 -8.34 35.39 3.31
CA ILE A 47 -9.15 34.47 2.51
C ILE A 47 -8.68 33.04 2.81
N SER A 48 -9.60 32.20 3.29
CA SER A 48 -9.39 30.77 3.46
C SER A 48 -9.83 29.99 2.21
N VAL A 49 -8.91 29.28 1.56
CA VAL A 49 -9.18 28.41 0.42
C VAL A 49 -9.00 26.95 0.83
N THR A 50 -10.10 26.18 0.79
CA THR A 50 -10.05 24.74 1.02
C THR A 50 -9.76 24.02 -0.30
N VAL A 51 -8.69 23.24 -0.36
CA VAL A 51 -8.35 22.38 -1.50
C VAL A 51 -8.38 20.93 -1.04
N THR A 52 -9.20 20.12 -1.71
CA THR A 52 -9.22 18.68 -1.49
C THR A 52 -8.72 17.97 -2.73
N TYR A 53 -7.77 17.06 -2.58
CA TYR A 53 -7.18 16.39 -3.73
C TYR A 53 -6.76 14.95 -3.43
N GLY A 54 -6.72 14.16 -4.50
CA GLY A 54 -6.10 12.85 -4.56
C GLY A 54 -4.79 12.90 -5.34
N LEU A 55 -4.37 11.77 -5.88
CA LEU A 55 -3.08 11.66 -6.54
C LEU A 55 -3.06 12.31 -7.95
N PHE A 56 -4.18 12.24 -8.66
CA PHE A 56 -4.29 12.70 -10.06
C PHE A 56 -5.14 13.98 -10.21
N SER A 57 -6.20 14.10 -9.41
CA SER A 57 -7.18 15.18 -9.52
C SER A 57 -7.58 15.72 -8.15
N GLY A 58 -8.00 16.98 -8.12
CA GLY A 58 -8.51 17.66 -6.93
C GLY A 58 -9.55 18.73 -7.26
N THR A 59 -10.17 19.26 -6.22
CA THR A 59 -11.21 20.29 -6.29
C THR A 59 -10.96 21.34 -5.23
N SER A 60 -11.16 22.61 -5.56
CA SER A 60 -11.24 23.67 -4.56
C SER A 60 -12.69 23.89 -4.10
N GLY A 61 -12.85 24.19 -2.82
CA GLY A 61 -14.14 24.53 -2.20
C GLY A 61 -14.46 26.03 -2.19
N HIS A 62 -13.58 26.89 -2.72
CA HIS A 62 -13.83 28.33 -2.83
C HIS A 62 -14.49 28.64 -4.19
N PRO A 63 -15.59 29.40 -4.24
CA PRO A 63 -16.23 29.78 -5.50
C PRO A 63 -15.40 30.83 -6.27
N PRO A 64 -15.17 30.65 -7.59
CA PRO A 64 -15.62 29.53 -8.42
C PRO A 64 -14.84 28.23 -8.15
N SER A 65 -15.57 27.13 -7.97
CA SER A 65 -14.98 25.80 -7.75
C SER A 65 -14.13 25.39 -8.95
N CYS A 66 -12.84 25.19 -8.72
CA CYS A 66 -11.88 24.83 -9.76
C CYS A 66 -11.58 23.33 -9.69
N SER A 67 -11.73 22.62 -10.80
CA SER A 67 -11.21 21.28 -10.98
C SER A 67 -9.72 21.36 -11.33
N LEU A 68 -8.87 20.72 -10.53
CA LEU A 68 -7.42 20.77 -10.68
C LEU A 68 -6.89 19.40 -11.09
N SER A 69 -6.14 19.35 -12.19
CA SER A 69 -5.29 18.20 -12.52
C SER A 69 -3.96 18.37 -11.79
N VAL A 70 -3.68 17.51 -10.80
CA VAL A 70 -2.52 17.66 -9.91
C VAL A 70 -1.21 17.65 -10.71
N ALA A 71 -1.09 16.77 -11.71
CA ALA A 71 0.12 16.66 -12.54
C ALA A 71 0.43 17.89 -13.41
N GLU A 72 -0.62 18.60 -13.87
CA GLU A 72 -0.50 19.80 -14.72
C GLU A 72 -0.37 21.08 -13.89
N THR A 73 -0.94 21.09 -12.69
CA THR A 73 -0.95 22.25 -11.81
C THR A 73 0.40 22.47 -11.10
N LEU A 74 1.21 21.41 -10.99
CA LEU A 74 2.53 21.44 -10.36
C LEU A 74 3.57 22.13 -11.25
N ASN A 75 4.06 23.28 -10.79
CA ASN A 75 5.13 24.04 -11.42
C ASN A 75 6.51 23.62 -10.88
N SER A 76 6.58 23.21 -9.61
CA SER A 76 7.81 22.76 -8.96
C SER A 76 8.23 21.38 -9.46
N THR A 77 9.43 21.29 -10.06
CA THR A 77 10.05 20.03 -10.48
C THR A 77 10.17 19.03 -9.33
N ARG A 78 10.39 19.51 -8.10
CA ARG A 78 10.52 18.66 -6.91
C ARG A 78 9.18 18.02 -6.54
N THR A 79 8.13 18.83 -6.42
CA THR A 79 6.79 18.36 -6.03
C THR A 79 6.22 17.41 -7.08
N LYS A 80 6.44 17.71 -8.35
CA LYS A 80 6.10 16.84 -9.49
C LYS A 80 6.87 15.52 -9.46
N GLY A 81 8.19 15.57 -9.27
CA GLY A 81 9.04 14.38 -9.21
C GLY A 81 8.60 13.42 -8.11
N ILE A 82 8.36 13.91 -6.90
CA ILE A 82 7.90 13.08 -5.78
C ILE A 82 6.52 12.49 -6.05
N ASN A 83 5.58 13.25 -6.61
CA ASN A 83 4.26 12.72 -6.98
C ASN A 83 4.35 11.60 -8.03
N VAL A 84 5.22 11.74 -9.04
CA VAL A 84 5.47 10.67 -10.02
C VAL A 84 6.07 9.45 -9.34
N THR A 85 7.03 9.62 -8.44
CA THR A 85 7.61 8.52 -7.66
C THR A 85 6.55 7.79 -6.83
N ILE A 86 5.64 8.52 -6.18
CA ILE A 86 4.52 7.94 -5.42
C ILE A 86 3.64 7.07 -6.33
N ILE A 87 3.25 7.58 -7.51
CA ILE A 87 2.44 6.83 -8.47
C ILE A 87 3.14 5.53 -8.89
N VAL A 88 4.43 5.60 -9.24
CA VAL A 88 5.22 4.43 -9.65
C VAL A 88 5.31 3.39 -8.53
N LEU A 89 5.57 3.81 -7.30
CA LEU A 89 5.63 2.91 -6.15
C LEU A 89 4.28 2.24 -5.86
N LEU A 90 3.16 2.96 -5.99
CA LEU A 90 1.82 2.39 -5.85
C LEU A 90 1.53 1.36 -6.93
N VAL A 91 1.85 1.65 -8.19
CA VAL A 91 1.70 0.67 -9.29
C VAL A 91 2.55 -0.57 -9.04
N LEU A 92 3.78 -0.41 -8.53
CA LEU A 92 4.63 -1.55 -8.20
C LEU A 92 4.06 -2.35 -7.02
N SER A 93 3.49 -1.70 -6.00
CA SER A 93 2.78 -2.37 -4.90
C SER A 93 1.53 -3.13 -5.36
N LEU A 94 0.82 -2.58 -6.36
CA LEU A 94 -0.35 -3.21 -6.98
C LEU A 94 0.05 -4.50 -7.70
N LEU A 95 1.10 -4.44 -8.53
CA LEU A 95 1.65 -5.60 -9.24
C LEU A 95 2.16 -6.66 -8.26
N SER A 96 2.82 -6.23 -7.18
CA SER A 96 3.28 -7.11 -6.10
C SER A 96 2.12 -7.89 -5.46
N SER A 97 1.01 -7.20 -5.19
CA SER A 97 -0.19 -7.80 -4.60
C SER A 97 -0.89 -8.76 -5.56
N LEU A 98 -0.92 -8.42 -6.85
CA LEU A 98 -1.44 -9.28 -7.90
C LEU A 98 -0.63 -10.58 -8.04
N LEU A 99 0.71 -10.47 -8.02
CA LEU A 99 1.61 -11.63 -8.05
C LEU A 99 1.44 -12.52 -6.81
N SER A 100 1.34 -11.92 -5.62
CA SER A 100 1.02 -12.65 -4.38
C SER A 100 -0.30 -13.41 -4.48
N SER A 101 -1.34 -12.75 -5.01
CA SER A 101 -2.66 -13.37 -5.22
C SER A 101 -2.58 -14.56 -6.19
N GLY A 102 -1.87 -14.42 -7.31
CA GLY A 102 -1.62 -15.53 -8.24
C GLY A 102 -0.89 -16.71 -7.60
N PHE A 103 0.12 -16.44 -6.77
CA PHE A 103 0.86 -17.48 -6.06
C PHE A 103 0.01 -18.17 -5.00
N THR A 104 -0.74 -17.43 -4.20
CA THR A 104 -1.64 -18.03 -3.18
C THR A 104 -2.76 -18.84 -3.82
N PHE A 105 -3.34 -18.38 -4.93
CA PHE A 105 -4.35 -19.11 -5.70
C PHE A 105 -3.81 -20.43 -6.27
N THR A 106 -2.66 -20.38 -6.94
CA THR A 106 -2.03 -21.59 -7.51
C THR A 106 -1.66 -22.60 -6.43
N ASN A 107 -1.25 -22.15 -5.24
CA ASN A 107 -1.01 -23.04 -4.11
C ASN A 107 -2.27 -23.64 -3.48
N ALA A 108 -3.40 -22.93 -3.54
CA ALA A 108 -4.68 -23.40 -3.02
C ALA A 108 -5.28 -24.50 -3.92
N VAL A 109 -5.21 -24.33 -5.24
CA VAL A 109 -5.81 -25.26 -6.23
C VAL A 109 -4.88 -26.41 -6.58
N SER A 110 -3.60 -26.11 -6.83
CA SER A 110 -2.64 -27.08 -7.33
C SER A 110 -1.79 -27.68 -6.20
N ASN A 111 -1.02 -28.73 -6.53
CA ASN A 111 0.09 -29.20 -5.70
C ASN A 111 1.45 -28.70 -6.23
N PRO A 112 1.80 -27.40 -6.20
CA PRO A 112 3.15 -27.01 -6.57
C PRO A 112 4.03 -27.03 -5.31
N TYR A 113 5.08 -27.84 -5.37
CA TYR A 113 6.26 -27.71 -4.53
C TYR A 113 7.41 -27.33 -5.45
N GLN A 114 7.77 -26.05 -5.46
CA GLN A 114 9.10 -25.59 -5.81
C GLN A 114 9.25 -24.16 -5.30
N THR A 115 10.43 -23.89 -4.76
CA THR A 115 10.80 -22.80 -3.85
C THR A 115 10.27 -21.41 -4.22
N PHE A 116 10.19 -21.05 -5.50
CA PHE A 116 9.79 -19.71 -5.94
C PHE A 116 8.27 -19.47 -5.95
N LEU A 117 7.48 -20.47 -6.34
CA LEU A 117 6.01 -20.41 -6.28
C LEU A 117 5.47 -20.81 -4.91
N GLY A 118 6.33 -21.15 -3.94
CA GLY A 118 5.93 -21.56 -2.59
C GLY A 118 5.72 -20.41 -1.61
N PRO A 119 5.78 -20.70 -0.30
CA PRO A 119 5.69 -19.70 0.78
C PRO A 119 6.65 -18.51 0.64
N ILE A 120 7.85 -18.76 0.13
CA ILE A 120 8.91 -17.76 -0.04
C ILE A 120 8.47 -16.66 -1.00
N GLY A 121 7.89 -17.01 -2.16
CA GLY A 121 7.38 -16.03 -3.11
C GLY A 121 6.29 -15.15 -2.51
N VAL A 122 5.38 -15.75 -1.74
CA VAL A 122 4.31 -15.01 -1.05
C VAL A 122 4.89 -14.02 -0.04
N TYR A 123 5.89 -14.43 0.77
CA TYR A 123 6.55 -13.49 1.69
C TYR A 123 7.21 -12.33 0.98
N THR A 124 7.98 -12.61 -0.07
CA THR A 124 8.73 -11.60 -0.81
C THR A 124 7.80 -10.55 -1.41
N TRP A 125 6.76 -10.96 -2.13
CA TRP A 125 5.84 -10.01 -2.77
C TRP A 125 4.94 -9.26 -1.78
N ASN A 126 4.54 -9.86 -0.65
CA ASN A 126 3.82 -9.09 0.38
C ASN A 126 4.74 -8.11 1.12
N ALA A 127 5.99 -8.50 1.40
CA ALA A 127 6.95 -7.61 2.06
C ALA A 127 7.35 -6.43 1.17
N ILE A 128 7.63 -6.69 -0.12
CA ILE A 128 7.93 -5.66 -1.11
C ILE A 128 6.75 -4.68 -1.26
N GLY A 129 5.52 -5.20 -1.42
CA GLY A 129 4.32 -4.37 -1.56
C GLY A 129 4.04 -3.51 -0.32
N GLY A 130 4.16 -4.11 0.88
CA GLY A 130 4.02 -3.39 2.15
C GLY A 130 5.10 -2.32 2.35
N PHE A 131 6.36 -2.62 2.01
CA PHE A 131 7.46 -1.66 2.08
C PHE A 131 7.24 -0.47 1.15
N PHE A 132 6.88 -0.70 -0.11
CA PHE A 132 6.58 0.40 -1.04
C PHE A 132 5.40 1.25 -0.57
N THR A 133 4.37 0.63 -0.01
CA THR A 133 3.22 1.35 0.55
C THR A 133 3.63 2.24 1.73
N LEU A 134 4.50 1.75 2.61
CA LEU A 134 5.05 2.54 3.72
C LEU A 134 5.86 3.73 3.20
N VAL A 135 6.73 3.52 2.21
CA VAL A 135 7.50 4.60 1.59
C VAL A 135 6.57 5.64 0.94
N VAL A 136 5.50 5.21 0.28
CA VAL A 136 4.48 6.10 -0.29
C VAL A 136 3.83 6.98 0.78
N MET A 137 3.42 6.41 1.92
CA MET A 137 2.80 7.18 3.01
C MET A 137 3.73 8.28 3.52
N ILE A 138 5.03 8.00 3.64
CA ILE A 138 6.05 8.96 4.07
C ILE A 138 6.27 10.01 2.98
N LEU A 139 6.52 9.60 1.74
CA LEU A 139 6.77 10.53 0.62
C LEU A 139 5.60 11.47 0.40
N PHE A 140 4.36 10.98 0.50
CA PHE A 140 3.17 11.82 0.37
C PHE A 140 3.09 12.85 1.50
N ALA A 141 3.32 12.45 2.75
CA ALA A 141 3.34 13.38 3.88
C ALA A 141 4.44 14.45 3.75
N VAL A 142 5.64 14.04 3.32
CA VAL A 142 6.76 14.96 3.04
C VAL A 142 6.42 15.90 1.88
N ASN A 143 5.74 15.43 0.84
CA ASN A 143 5.37 16.29 -0.28
C ASN A 143 4.33 17.35 0.12
N VAL A 144 3.38 16.98 0.99
CA VAL A 144 2.38 17.90 1.55
C VAL A 144 3.04 18.93 2.46
N GLN A 145 3.76 18.49 3.49
CA GLN A 145 4.26 19.35 4.57
C GLN A 145 5.59 20.02 4.24
N GLY A 146 6.53 19.29 3.62
CA GLY A 146 7.88 19.77 3.34
C GLY A 146 7.98 20.57 2.04
N ASN A 147 7.18 20.24 1.03
CA ASN A 147 7.19 20.94 -0.26
C ASN A 147 5.97 21.85 -0.47
N ASN A 148 5.09 21.98 0.54
CA ASN A 148 3.90 22.82 0.48
C ASN A 148 3.00 22.55 -0.75
N LEU A 149 2.85 21.27 -1.14
CA LEU A 149 2.05 20.86 -2.30
C LEU A 149 0.64 21.48 -2.27
N SER A 150 -0.01 21.50 -1.10
CA SER A 150 -1.35 22.08 -0.97
C SER A 150 -1.38 23.59 -1.22
N VAL A 151 -0.31 24.31 -0.88
CA VAL A 151 -0.21 25.75 -1.12
C VAL A 151 -0.02 26.02 -2.61
N GLU A 152 0.82 25.24 -3.29
CA GLU A 152 1.02 25.35 -4.75
C GLU A 152 -0.30 25.15 -5.52
N LEU A 153 -1.09 24.15 -5.12
CA LEU A 153 -2.42 23.90 -5.68
C LEU A 153 -3.41 25.03 -5.36
N ALA A 154 -3.41 25.53 -4.13
CA ALA A 154 -4.31 26.61 -3.69
C ALA A 154 -4.01 27.93 -4.41
N THR A 155 -2.74 28.31 -4.55
CA THR A 155 -2.30 29.53 -5.26
C THR A 155 -2.74 29.52 -6.72
N LYS A 156 -2.60 28.38 -7.40
CA LYS A 156 -3.03 28.22 -8.80
C LYS A 156 -4.53 28.32 -8.95
N CYS A 157 -5.29 27.68 -8.07
CA CYS A 157 -6.74 27.76 -8.07
C CYS A 157 -7.25 29.17 -7.75
N ALA A 158 -6.66 29.81 -6.76
CA ALA A 158 -7.05 31.14 -6.33
C ALA A 158 -6.65 32.20 -7.37
N SER A 159 -5.77 31.89 -8.33
CA SER A 159 -5.14 32.84 -9.26
C SER A 159 -4.48 34.04 -8.54
N ILE A 160 -4.12 33.84 -7.27
CA ILE A 160 -3.75 34.89 -6.34
C ILE A 160 -2.34 34.59 -5.83
N GLN A 161 -1.44 35.55 -6.01
CA GLN A 161 -0.04 35.48 -5.57
C GLN A 161 0.11 36.21 -4.23
N LEU A 162 -0.63 35.75 -3.21
CA LEU A 162 -0.58 36.34 -1.86
C LEU A 162 0.34 35.55 -0.94
N ASN A 163 0.83 36.23 0.09
CA ASN A 163 1.60 35.61 1.15
C ASN A 163 0.70 34.64 1.93
N HIS A 164 1.01 33.36 1.79
CA HIS A 164 0.50 32.29 2.65
C HIS A 164 0.78 32.65 4.10
N THR A 165 -0.24 32.51 4.95
CA THR A 165 -0.13 32.82 6.38
C THR A 165 -0.21 31.56 7.23
N LYS A 166 -1.13 30.65 6.89
CA LYS A 166 -1.35 29.40 7.63
C LYS A 166 -1.89 28.31 6.70
N SER A 167 -1.50 27.07 6.94
CA SER A 167 -2.12 25.91 6.30
C SER A 167 -2.44 24.84 7.34
N GLU A 168 -3.67 24.34 7.29
CA GLU A 168 -4.13 23.19 8.07
C GLU A 168 -4.36 22.02 7.12
N HIS A 169 -3.80 20.86 7.48
CA HIS A 169 -3.76 19.67 6.63
C HIS A 169 -4.46 18.51 7.31
N ASN A 170 -5.63 18.12 6.79
CA ASN A 170 -6.40 16.99 7.31
C ASN A 170 -6.31 15.82 6.34
N TYR A 171 -5.66 14.72 6.76
CA TYR A 171 -5.58 13.49 5.98
C TYR A 171 -6.93 12.77 5.97
N ASP A 172 -7.43 12.48 4.78
CA ASP A 172 -8.71 11.82 4.56
C ASP A 172 -8.56 10.29 4.59
N TYR A 173 -9.70 9.60 4.54
CA TYR A 173 -9.80 8.14 4.61
C TYR A 173 -8.88 7.42 3.61
N SER A 174 -8.70 7.94 2.38
CA SER A 174 -7.88 7.27 1.35
C SER A 174 -6.41 7.13 1.78
N TYR A 175 -5.89 8.07 2.56
CA TYR A 175 -4.54 7.99 3.13
C TYR A 175 -4.44 6.88 4.18
N TRP A 176 -5.41 6.79 5.08
CA TRP A 176 -5.43 5.79 6.15
C TRP A 176 -5.71 4.37 5.66
N ILE A 177 -6.42 4.22 4.54
CA ILE A 177 -6.65 2.92 3.90
C ILE A 177 -5.34 2.27 3.41
N LEU A 178 -4.27 3.04 3.14
CA LEU A 178 -2.94 2.48 2.86
C LEU A 178 -2.37 1.69 4.05
N LEU A 179 -2.71 2.09 5.28
CA LEU A 179 -2.33 1.36 6.49
C LEU A 179 -3.04 0.00 6.55
N LEU A 180 -4.29 -0.07 6.09
CA LEU A 180 -5.05 -1.31 5.95
C LEU A 180 -4.42 -2.26 4.93
N HIS A 181 -3.87 -1.72 3.82
CA HIS A 181 -3.08 -2.52 2.87
C HIS A 181 -1.86 -3.16 3.53
N ILE A 182 -1.10 -2.41 4.32
CA ILE A 182 0.06 -2.95 5.06
C ILE A 182 -0.39 -4.06 6.02
N LEU A 183 -1.51 -3.86 6.74
CA LEU A 183 -2.07 -4.85 7.64
C LEU A 183 -2.44 -6.16 6.93
N PHE A 184 -3.08 -6.09 5.75
CA PHE A 184 -3.41 -7.30 4.99
C PHE A 184 -2.18 -7.99 4.40
N SER A 185 -1.18 -7.23 3.97
CA SER A 185 0.11 -7.78 3.53
C SER A 185 0.81 -8.51 4.69
N CYS A 186 0.84 -7.92 5.89
CA CYS A 186 1.34 -8.59 7.10
C CYS A 186 0.51 -9.82 7.48
N GLY A 187 -0.82 -9.73 7.42
CA GLY A 187 -1.73 -10.85 7.71
C GLY A 187 -1.47 -12.04 6.78
N THR A 188 -1.26 -11.79 5.49
CA THR A 188 -0.90 -12.82 4.51
C THR A 188 0.41 -13.50 4.87
N ILE A 189 1.44 -12.74 5.26
CA ILE A 189 2.73 -13.27 5.72
C ILE A 189 2.54 -14.13 6.97
N VAL A 190 1.77 -13.67 7.95
CA VAL A 190 1.52 -14.39 9.20
C VAL A 190 0.82 -15.73 8.94
N ILE A 191 -0.24 -15.75 8.12
CA ILE A 191 -0.97 -16.98 7.76
C ILE A 191 -0.03 -18.01 7.13
N ILE A 192 0.81 -17.59 6.18
CA ILE A 192 1.74 -18.49 5.50
C ILE A 192 2.89 -18.92 6.42
N CYS A 193 3.30 -18.07 7.36
CA CYS A 193 4.27 -18.40 8.41
C CYS A 193 3.75 -19.52 9.30
N PHE A 194 2.52 -19.39 9.82
CA PHE A 194 1.88 -20.44 10.60
C PHE A 194 1.78 -21.76 9.82
N TYR A 195 1.39 -21.72 8.55
CA TYR A 195 1.39 -22.91 7.69
C TYR A 195 2.79 -23.54 7.57
N SER A 196 3.82 -22.72 7.36
CA SER A 196 5.20 -23.17 7.19
C SER A 196 5.76 -23.80 8.46
N CYS A 197 5.51 -23.19 9.62
CA CYS A 197 5.89 -23.70 10.93
C CYS A 197 5.18 -25.03 11.24
N ALA A 198 3.86 -25.10 11.03
CA ALA A 198 3.09 -26.32 11.25
C ALA A 198 3.61 -27.48 10.37
N ARG A 199 3.93 -27.20 9.10
CA ARG A 199 4.51 -28.20 8.19
C ARG A 199 5.93 -28.62 8.61
N TYR A 200 6.75 -27.68 9.05
CA TYR A 200 8.11 -27.96 9.52
C TYR A 200 8.10 -28.84 10.78
N SER A 201 7.19 -28.57 11.71
CA SER A 201 7.01 -29.40 12.91
C SER A 201 6.61 -30.83 12.54
N LYS A 202 5.62 -31.00 11.64
CA LYS A 202 5.20 -32.33 11.16
C LYS A 202 6.33 -33.11 10.49
N LYS A 203 7.18 -32.44 9.70
CA LYS A 203 8.36 -33.07 9.09
C LYS A 203 9.38 -33.56 10.12
N LYS A 204 9.72 -32.71 11.09
CA LYS A 204 10.64 -33.08 12.19
C LYS A 204 10.13 -34.26 13.00
N GLU A 205 8.82 -34.32 13.23
CA GLU A 205 8.20 -35.43 13.96
C GLU A 205 8.23 -36.74 13.17
N GLN A 206 8.15 -36.68 11.83
CA GLN A 206 8.31 -37.84 10.95
C GLN A 206 9.77 -38.27 10.75
N GLU A 207 10.75 -37.38 10.93
CA GLU A 207 12.19 -37.71 10.84
C GLU A 207 12.72 -38.43 12.09
N ARG A 208 12.13 -38.19 13.26
CA ARG A 208 12.48 -38.88 14.52
C ARG A 208 12.30 -40.42 14.49
N PRO A 209 11.19 -40.99 13.97
CA PRO A 209 11.00 -42.45 13.94
C PRO A 209 11.97 -43.17 12.98
N ILE A 210 12.39 -42.53 11.88
CA ILE A 210 13.37 -43.09 10.95
C ILE A 210 14.79 -43.05 11.51
N GLU A 211 15.15 -42.01 12.28
CA GLU A 211 16.44 -41.95 12.97
C GLU A 211 16.55 -43.01 14.08
N ASN A 212 15.47 -43.24 14.84
CA ASN A 212 15.43 -44.30 15.85
C ASN A 212 15.51 -45.69 15.22
N ALA A 213 14.75 -45.96 14.16
CA ALA A 213 14.80 -47.25 13.47
C ALA A 213 16.19 -47.54 12.85
N SER A 214 16.88 -46.52 12.34
CA SER A 214 18.25 -46.66 11.83
C SER A 214 19.25 -46.98 12.95
N LYS A 215 19.14 -46.34 14.12
CA LYS A 215 20.01 -46.64 15.28
C LYS A 215 19.85 -48.07 15.80
N ASP A 216 18.63 -48.60 15.78
CA ASP A 216 18.36 -49.98 16.19
C ASP A 216 19.01 -51.01 15.23
N VAL A 217 19.14 -50.70 13.94
CA VAL A 217 19.77 -51.58 12.95
C VAL A 217 21.31 -51.58 13.02
N ILE A 218 21.93 -50.50 13.50
CA ILE A 218 23.40 -50.39 13.63
C ILE A 218 23.92 -51.08 14.91
N LEU A 219 23.01 -51.44 15.83
CA LEU A 219 23.32 -52.05 17.12
C LEU A 219 23.34 -53.60 17.10
N PHE A 220 23.13 -54.22 15.93
CA PHE A 220 23.27 -55.66 15.68
C PHE A 220 24.47 -55.95 14.79
#